data_AF-A0A1G1NFT2-F1
#
_entry.id   AF-A0A1G1NFT2-F1
#
_cell.length_a   1.000
_cell.length_b   1.000
_cell.length_c   1.000
_cell.angle_alpha   90.00
_cell.angle_beta   90.00
_cell.angle_gamma   90.00
#
_symmetry.space_group_name_H-M   'P 1'
#
loop_
_entity.id
_entity.type
_entity.pdbx_description
1 polymer ?
#
loop_
_entity_poly.entity_id
_entity_poly.type
_entity_poly.pdbx_seq_one_letter_code
_entity_poly.pdbx_strand_id
1 'polypeptide(L)'
;SIFLILVVLAVIVITLPHAYKSYKVLSEKKAKQLILKKRAAEWEQLRLILEREVAAFKGEAAIVVKDLDTGSEIAFNKYNKYPSASLVKIPIMFAAFSAAQEGRLKLDKAVAVKAASKTGGSGVLKNFTPGTTVTVKELIELMITGSDNTATNMLIDLLGFDYLNTYFTKIGLKSTNLSRKMMDFDHRKKGVENYSTADDMSILLEKLYRNELFNEEITKQCMAFLKNQRHNDRIPA
;
A
#
# COMPACT_ATOMS: atom_id res chain seq x y z
N SER A 1 -2.64 71.02 -6.67
CA SER A 1 -2.14 71.03 -8.06
C SER A 1 -2.35 69.66 -8.69
N ILE A 2 -2.54 69.57 -10.01
CA ILE A 2 -2.72 68.31 -10.76
C ILE A 2 -1.59 67.30 -10.44
N PHE A 3 -0.39 67.81 -10.19
CA PHE A 3 0.77 67.04 -9.75
C PHE A 3 0.52 66.19 -8.49
N LEU A 4 -0.13 66.74 -7.46
CA LEU A 4 -0.42 66.01 -6.22
C LEU A 4 -1.39 64.84 -6.47
N ILE A 5 -2.37 65.02 -7.35
CA ILE A 5 -3.34 63.99 -7.72
C ILE A 5 -2.64 62.86 -8.48
N LEU A 6 -1.74 63.18 -9.41
CA LEU A 6 -0.97 62.19 -10.18
C LEU A 6 -0.03 61.37 -9.29
N VAL A 7 0.62 61.99 -8.30
CA VAL A 7 1.47 61.28 -7.32
C VAL A 7 0.65 60.33 -6.46
N VAL A 8 -0.52 60.76 -5.96
CA VAL A 8 -1.41 59.90 -5.16
C VAL A 8 -1.93 58.72 -5.98
N LEU A 9 -2.36 58.95 -7.22
CA LEU A 9 -2.80 57.89 -8.13
C LEU A 9 -1.66 56.89 -8.44
N ALA A 10 -0.44 57.38 -8.69
CA ALA A 10 0.71 56.51 -8.91
C ALA A 10 1.03 55.63 -7.69
N VAL A 11 1.00 56.20 -6.48
CA VAL A 11 1.21 55.45 -5.22
C VAL A 11 0.11 54.39 -5.03
N ILE A 12 -1.15 54.73 -5.31
CA ILE A 12 -2.29 53.81 -5.24
C ILE A 12 -2.10 52.65 -6.24
N VAL A 13 -1.80 52.94 -7.50
CA VAL A 13 -1.57 51.93 -8.56
C VAL A 13 -0.42 50.99 -8.22
N ILE A 14 0.64 51.49 -7.56
CA ILE A 14 1.79 50.68 -7.15
C ILE A 14 1.46 49.85 -5.89
N THR A 15 0.80 50.43 -4.89
CA THR A 15 0.60 49.79 -3.58
C THR A 15 -0.59 48.83 -3.53
N LEU A 16 -1.68 49.10 -4.26
CA LEU A 16 -2.88 48.25 -4.25
C LEU A 16 -2.63 46.80 -4.72
N PRO A 17 -1.90 46.54 -5.83
CA PRO A 17 -1.60 45.17 -6.24
C PRO A 17 -0.78 44.41 -5.19
N HIS A 18 0.16 45.08 -4.53
CA HIS A 18 0.98 44.50 -3.47
C HIS A 18 0.16 44.22 -2.21
N ALA A 19 -0.72 45.14 -1.82
CA ALA A 19 -1.65 44.97 -0.72
C ALA A 19 -2.66 43.84 -1.00
N TYR A 20 -3.19 43.77 -2.23
CA TYR A 20 -4.11 42.72 -2.68
C TYR A 20 -3.43 41.34 -2.70
N LYS A 21 -2.19 41.23 -3.22
CA LYS A 21 -1.41 40.00 -3.17
C LYS A 21 -1.14 39.55 -1.74
N SER A 22 -0.76 40.48 -0.87
CA SER A 22 -0.53 40.22 0.57
C SER A 22 -1.81 39.77 1.27
N TYR A 23 -2.94 40.43 1.00
CA TYR A 23 -4.25 40.04 1.50
C TYR A 23 -4.64 38.62 1.04
N LYS A 24 -4.48 38.31 -0.26
CA LYS A 24 -4.78 36.99 -0.82
C LYS A 24 -3.96 35.89 -0.13
N VAL A 25 -2.65 36.07 0.01
CA VAL A 25 -1.76 35.14 0.72
C VAL A 25 -2.18 34.96 2.19
N LEU A 26 -2.54 36.03 2.90
CA LEU A 26 -3.02 35.95 4.27
C LEU A 26 -4.37 35.22 4.36
N SER A 27 -5.28 35.45 3.42
CA SER A 27 -6.58 34.79 3.37
C SER A 27 -6.44 33.28 3.10
N GLU A 28 -5.58 32.88 2.16
CA GLU A 28 -5.25 31.49 1.87
C GLU A 28 -4.58 30.81 3.07
N LYS A 29 -3.67 31.51 3.76
CA LYS A 29 -3.02 31.01 4.99
C LYS A 29 -4.04 30.78 6.11
N LYS A 30 -4.99 31.70 6.31
CA LYS A 30 -6.08 31.55 7.29
C LYS A 30 -7.01 30.39 6.93
N ALA A 31 -7.39 30.26 5.66
CA ALA A 31 -8.21 29.15 5.19
C ALA A 31 -7.51 27.79 5.40
N LYS A 32 -6.22 27.70 5.05
CA LYS A 32 -5.40 26.50 5.30
C LYS A 32 -5.30 26.18 6.80
N GLN A 33 -5.11 27.19 7.66
CA GLN A 33 -5.10 27.00 9.11
C GLN A 33 -6.44 26.49 9.65
N LEU A 34 -7.56 27.00 9.14
CA LEU A 34 -8.89 26.53 9.54
C LEU A 34 -9.12 25.07 9.14
N ILE A 35 -8.74 24.69 7.91
CA ILE A 35 -8.79 23.30 7.44
C ILE A 35 -7.93 22.39 8.31
N LEU A 36 -6.70 22.80 8.64
CA LEU A 36 -5.80 22.01 9.50
C LEU A 36 -6.36 21.87 10.91
N LYS A 37 -6.95 22.92 11.50
CA LYS A 37 -7.61 22.82 12.81
C LYS A 37 -8.79 21.86 12.79
N LYS A 38 -9.64 21.93 11.76
CA LYS A 38 -10.76 21.01 11.58
C LYS A 38 -10.28 19.57 11.44
N ARG A 39 -9.28 19.34 10.58
CA ARG A 39 -8.64 18.03 10.38
C ARG A 39 -8.03 17.49 11.67
N ALA A 40 -7.39 18.32 12.49
CA ALA A 40 -6.84 17.91 13.79
C ALA A 40 -7.94 17.49 14.78
N ALA A 41 -9.07 18.19 14.82
CA ALA A 41 -10.21 17.80 15.66
C ALA A 41 -10.85 16.49 15.17
N GLU A 42 -11.04 16.32 13.86
CA GLU A 42 -11.54 15.07 13.25
C GLU A 42 -10.58 13.89 13.49
N TRP A 43 -9.26 14.14 13.43
CA TRP A 43 -8.23 13.15 13.74
C TRP A 43 -8.31 12.66 15.18
N GLU A 44 -8.50 13.58 16.12
CA GLU A 44 -8.67 13.24 17.53
C GLU A 44 -9.96 12.45 17.78
N GLN A 45 -11.06 12.81 17.11
CA GLN A 45 -12.29 12.02 17.18
C GLN A 45 -12.10 10.60 16.62
N LEU A 46 -11.39 10.46 15.49
CA LEU A 46 -11.05 9.15 14.93
C LEU A 46 -10.21 8.32 15.91
N ARG A 47 -9.21 8.93 16.56
CA ARG A 47 -8.39 8.27 17.58
C ARG A 47 -9.26 7.69 18.70
N LEU A 48 -10.15 8.51 19.27
CA LEU A 48 -11.05 8.08 20.35
C LEU A 48 -12.01 6.97 19.92
N ILE A 49 -12.53 7.02 18.69
CA ILE A 49 -13.36 5.94 18.14
C ILE A 49 -12.55 4.65 18.06
N LEU A 50 -11.37 4.69 17.43
CA LEU A 50 -10.51 3.52 17.29
C LEU A 50 -10.09 2.93 18.65
N GLU A 51 -9.78 3.77 19.63
CA GLU A 51 -9.49 3.32 21.01
C GLU A 51 -10.64 2.54 21.61
N ARG A 52 -11.86 3.06 21.48
CA ARG A 52 -13.06 2.38 21.97
C ARG A 52 -13.30 1.06 21.25
N GLU A 53 -13.19 1.04 19.92
CA GLU A 53 -13.43 -0.18 19.13
C GLU A 53 -12.37 -1.25 19.41
N VAL A 54 -11.09 -0.87 19.51
CA VAL A 54 -10.01 -1.80 19.88
C VAL A 54 -10.21 -2.35 21.29
N ALA A 55 -10.59 -1.51 22.25
CA ALA A 55 -10.85 -1.95 23.62
C ALA A 55 -12.07 -2.88 23.73
N ALA A 56 -13.08 -2.70 22.88
CA ALA A 56 -14.28 -3.55 22.85
C ALA A 56 -14.09 -4.85 22.03
N PHE A 57 -13.05 -4.92 21.20
CA PHE A 57 -12.79 -6.07 20.34
C PHE A 57 -12.41 -7.31 21.16
N LYS A 58 -13.13 -8.42 20.95
CA LYS A 58 -12.87 -9.70 21.61
C LYS A 58 -11.76 -10.47 20.89
N GLY A 59 -10.55 -9.93 20.94
CA GLY A 59 -9.36 -10.51 20.33
C GLY A 59 -8.20 -9.52 20.33
N GLU A 60 -7.14 -9.87 19.64
CA GLU A 60 -6.02 -8.96 19.42
C GLU A 60 -6.19 -8.21 18.09
N ALA A 61 -5.97 -6.91 18.11
CA ALA A 61 -5.99 -6.07 16.93
C ALA A 61 -4.74 -5.19 16.89
N ALA A 62 -4.21 -5.01 15.67
CA ALA A 62 -3.23 -3.98 15.37
C ALA A 62 -3.74 -3.09 14.25
N ILE A 63 -3.56 -1.79 14.43
CA ILE A 63 -4.06 -0.76 13.53
C ILE A 63 -2.95 0.26 13.33
N VAL A 64 -2.77 0.70 12.09
CA VAL A 64 -2.02 1.92 11.75
C VAL A 64 -2.88 2.72 10.79
N VAL A 65 -3.16 3.97 11.16
CA VAL A 65 -3.76 4.97 10.28
C VAL A 65 -2.79 6.13 10.19
N LYS A 66 -2.38 6.47 8.96
CA LYS A 66 -1.43 7.55 8.73
C LYS A 66 -2.00 8.58 7.78
N ASP A 67 -1.89 9.84 8.19
CA ASP A 67 -2.13 10.99 7.36
C ASP A 67 -0.83 11.34 6.62
N LEU A 68 -0.79 11.09 5.32
CA LEU A 68 0.41 11.29 4.51
C LEU A 68 0.72 12.77 4.21
N ASP A 69 -0.26 13.69 4.37
CA ASP A 69 -0.07 15.13 4.18
C ASP A 69 0.54 15.78 5.43
N THR A 70 0.07 15.39 6.61
CA THR A 70 0.49 16.00 7.89
C THR A 70 1.57 15.20 8.61
N GLY A 71 1.72 13.92 8.29
CA GLY A 71 2.59 12.99 9.01
C GLY A 71 1.98 12.44 10.31
N SER A 72 0.74 12.81 10.64
CA SER A 72 0.06 12.32 11.84
C SER A 72 -0.20 10.81 11.75
N GLU A 73 -0.05 10.12 12.88
CA GLU A 73 -0.23 8.66 12.97
C GLU A 73 -1.11 8.32 14.18
N ILE A 74 -2.07 7.41 13.98
CA ILE A 74 -2.78 6.70 15.04
C ILE A 74 -2.37 5.23 14.92
N ALA A 75 -1.88 4.66 16.00
CA ALA A 75 -1.39 3.28 16.01
C ALA A 75 -1.74 2.53 17.29
N PHE A 76 -2.16 1.28 17.13
CA PHE A 76 -2.40 0.33 18.21
C PHE A 76 -1.65 -0.95 17.90
N ASN A 77 -0.83 -1.44 18.85
CA ASN A 77 -0.11 -2.72 18.73
C ASN A 77 0.67 -2.89 17.41
N LYS A 78 1.13 -1.79 16.79
CA LYS A 78 1.56 -1.82 15.39
C LYS A 78 2.76 -2.70 15.09
N TYR A 79 3.56 -3.03 16.12
CA TYR A 79 4.73 -3.91 16.03
C TYR A 79 4.42 -5.38 16.38
N ASN A 80 3.20 -5.70 16.83
CA ASN A 80 2.82 -7.07 17.12
C ASN A 80 2.72 -7.88 15.82
N LYS A 81 3.26 -9.10 15.86
CA LYS A 81 3.25 -10.03 14.73
C LYS A 81 1.97 -10.84 14.69
N TYR A 82 1.32 -10.84 13.54
CA TYR A 82 0.12 -11.65 13.28
C TYR A 82 0.33 -12.53 12.06
N PRO A 83 -0.28 -13.73 12.01
CA PRO A 83 -0.35 -14.52 10.79
C PRO A 83 -0.90 -13.64 9.66
N SER A 84 -0.11 -13.43 8.61
CA SER A 84 -0.44 -12.47 7.55
C SER A 84 -1.64 -12.91 6.72
N ALA A 85 -1.95 -14.21 6.71
CA ALA A 85 -2.82 -14.81 5.72
C ALA A 85 -2.42 -14.32 4.31
N SER A 86 -3.39 -13.95 3.47
CA SER A 86 -3.13 -13.44 2.12
C SER A 86 -2.42 -12.09 2.09
N LEU A 87 -2.33 -11.32 3.19
CA LEU A 87 -1.75 -9.97 3.19
C LEU A 87 -0.28 -9.95 2.70
N VAL A 88 0.44 -11.06 2.89
CA VAL A 88 1.82 -11.26 2.38
C VAL A 88 1.92 -11.19 0.84
N LYS A 89 0.81 -11.27 0.11
CA LYS A 89 0.78 -11.14 -1.35
C LYS A 89 1.17 -9.73 -1.81
N ILE A 90 0.90 -8.70 -1.00
CA ILE A 90 1.31 -7.33 -1.30
C ILE A 90 2.85 -7.22 -1.38
N PRO A 91 3.64 -7.62 -0.36
CA PRO A 91 5.09 -7.61 -0.50
C PRO A 91 5.62 -8.58 -1.57
N ILE A 92 4.94 -9.71 -1.84
CA ILE A 92 5.30 -10.59 -2.97
C ILE A 92 5.14 -9.87 -4.32
N MET A 93 4.06 -9.12 -4.53
CA MET A 93 3.87 -8.31 -5.75
C MET A 93 5.04 -7.33 -5.93
N PHE A 94 5.45 -6.65 -4.86
CA PHE A 94 6.53 -5.68 -4.92
C PHE A 94 7.86 -6.37 -5.25
N ALA A 95 8.12 -7.54 -4.65
CA ALA A 95 9.31 -8.32 -4.96
C ALA A 95 9.34 -8.78 -6.42
N ALA A 96 8.19 -9.18 -6.99
CA ALA A 96 8.07 -9.59 -8.38
C ALA A 96 8.33 -8.42 -9.35
N PHE A 97 7.80 -7.23 -9.08
CA PHE A 97 8.11 -6.04 -9.88
C PHE A 97 9.56 -5.58 -9.73
N SER A 98 10.14 -5.65 -8.52
CA SER A 98 11.58 -5.41 -8.33
C SER A 98 12.43 -6.40 -9.13
N ALA A 99 12.07 -7.68 -9.12
CA ALA A 99 12.77 -8.70 -9.90
C ALA A 99 12.69 -8.41 -11.40
N ALA A 100 11.58 -7.84 -11.86
CA ALA A 100 11.41 -7.42 -13.24
C ALA A 100 12.30 -6.23 -13.60
N GLN A 101 12.38 -5.21 -12.75
CA GLN A 101 13.30 -4.08 -12.94
C GLN A 101 14.77 -4.50 -12.92
N GLU A 102 15.12 -5.48 -12.08
CA GLU A 102 16.46 -6.07 -12.01
C GLU A 102 16.77 -7.01 -13.19
N GLY A 103 15.82 -7.26 -14.11
CA GLY A 103 15.98 -8.17 -15.24
C GLY A 103 15.98 -9.67 -14.87
N ARG A 104 15.71 -10.02 -13.61
CA ARG A 104 15.64 -11.41 -13.11
C ARG A 104 14.35 -12.11 -13.53
N LEU A 105 13.29 -11.34 -13.75
CA LEU A 105 11.97 -11.82 -14.13
C LEU A 105 11.46 -11.02 -15.33
N LYS A 106 10.78 -11.66 -16.28
CA LYS A 106 10.12 -10.95 -17.38
C LYS A 106 8.61 -11.01 -17.17
N LEU A 107 7.95 -9.85 -17.18
CA LEU A 107 6.50 -9.76 -16.90
C LEU A 107 5.64 -10.44 -17.98
N ASP A 108 6.12 -10.44 -19.22
CA ASP A 108 5.50 -11.08 -20.39
C ASP A 108 5.87 -12.56 -20.55
N LYS A 109 6.74 -13.11 -19.69
CA LYS A 109 7.10 -14.54 -19.72
C LYS A 109 5.85 -15.38 -19.52
N ALA A 110 5.53 -16.19 -20.52
CA ALA A 110 4.48 -17.20 -20.42
C ALA A 110 4.93 -18.35 -19.50
N VAL A 111 4.05 -18.74 -18.58
CA VAL A 111 4.24 -19.81 -17.61
C VAL A 111 3.04 -20.75 -17.69
N ALA A 112 3.31 -22.03 -17.88
CA ALA A 112 2.25 -23.05 -17.92
C ALA A 112 1.75 -23.34 -16.49
N VAL A 113 0.43 -23.26 -16.30
CA VAL A 113 -0.24 -23.71 -15.07
C VAL A 113 -0.24 -25.24 -15.07
N LYS A 114 0.66 -25.83 -14.28
CA LYS A 114 0.76 -27.29 -14.15
C LYS A 114 -0.25 -27.81 -13.13
N ALA A 115 -0.67 -29.06 -13.26
CA ALA A 115 -1.55 -29.70 -12.28
C ALA A 115 -0.96 -29.62 -10.85
N ALA A 116 0.35 -29.85 -10.70
CA ALA A 116 1.06 -29.79 -9.42
C ALA A 116 1.18 -28.36 -8.82
N SER A 117 0.98 -27.31 -9.62
CA SER A 117 1.04 -25.92 -9.13
C SER A 117 -0.28 -25.48 -8.49
N LYS A 118 -1.38 -26.16 -8.84
CA LYS A 118 -2.72 -25.80 -8.38
C LYS A 118 -2.88 -26.06 -6.88
N THR A 119 -3.52 -25.12 -6.20
CA THR A 119 -3.84 -25.25 -4.79
C THR A 119 -5.28 -24.77 -4.50
N GLY A 120 -5.81 -25.17 -3.35
CA GLY A 120 -7.15 -24.81 -2.90
C GLY A 120 -7.30 -23.35 -2.45
N GLY A 121 -8.47 -23.04 -1.89
CA GLY A 121 -8.80 -21.69 -1.41
C GLY A 121 -9.18 -20.72 -2.54
N SER A 122 -8.83 -19.45 -2.40
CA SER A 122 -9.21 -18.39 -3.35
C SER A 122 -8.46 -18.47 -4.68
N GLY A 123 -9.08 -17.96 -5.74
CA GLY A 123 -8.49 -17.92 -7.08
C GLY A 123 -9.22 -18.76 -8.13
N VAL A 124 -8.96 -18.40 -9.38
CA VAL A 124 -9.55 -19.01 -10.59
C VAL A 124 -8.59 -20.00 -11.26
N LEU A 125 -7.27 -19.86 -11.09
CA LEU A 125 -6.28 -20.68 -11.80
C LEU A 125 -6.36 -22.17 -11.45
N LYS A 126 -6.85 -22.50 -10.24
CA LYS A 126 -7.11 -23.89 -9.84
C LYS A 126 -8.10 -24.59 -10.80
N ASN A 127 -8.97 -23.83 -11.46
CA ASN A 127 -9.98 -24.33 -12.38
C ASN A 127 -9.50 -24.41 -13.85
N PHE A 128 -8.33 -23.85 -14.18
CA PHE A 128 -7.83 -23.79 -15.56
C PHE A 128 -7.36 -25.17 -16.02
N THR A 129 -7.49 -25.52 -17.29
CA THR A 129 -6.94 -26.78 -17.81
C THR A 129 -5.41 -26.82 -17.60
N PRO A 130 -4.82 -27.90 -17.06
CA PRO A 130 -3.37 -28.02 -16.98
C PRO A 130 -2.70 -27.81 -18.34
N GLY A 131 -1.64 -26.99 -18.37
CA GLY A 131 -0.99 -26.58 -19.60
C GLY A 131 -1.44 -25.22 -20.14
N THR A 132 -2.57 -24.67 -19.68
CA THR A 132 -2.95 -23.28 -19.96
C THR A 132 -1.80 -22.35 -19.55
N THR A 133 -1.44 -21.45 -20.45
CA THR A 133 -0.34 -20.51 -20.25
C THR A 133 -0.89 -19.17 -19.79
N VAL A 134 -0.22 -18.58 -18.78
CA VAL A 134 -0.47 -17.23 -18.29
C VAL A 134 0.86 -16.51 -18.15
N THR A 135 0.88 -15.20 -18.33
CA THR A 135 2.04 -14.36 -18.14
C THR A 135 2.33 -14.14 -16.65
N VAL A 136 3.57 -13.80 -16.31
CA VAL A 136 3.93 -13.39 -14.94
C VAL A 136 3.10 -12.19 -14.48
N LYS A 137 2.83 -11.23 -15.37
CA LYS A 137 1.97 -10.09 -15.06
C LYS A 137 0.55 -10.51 -14.67
N GLU A 138 -0.04 -11.46 -15.40
CA GLU A 138 -1.35 -12.02 -15.06
C GLU A 138 -1.33 -12.78 -13.74
N LEU A 139 -0.23 -13.48 -13.41
CA LEU A 139 -0.08 -14.11 -12.08
C LEU A 139 -0.11 -13.05 -10.97
N ILE A 140 0.60 -11.94 -11.13
CA ILE A 140 0.60 -10.84 -10.15
C ILE A 140 -0.80 -10.22 -10.03
N GLU A 141 -1.45 -9.95 -11.16
CA GLU A 141 -2.79 -9.39 -11.19
C GLU A 141 -3.82 -10.31 -10.52
N LEU A 142 -3.82 -11.61 -10.84
CA LEU A 142 -4.75 -12.57 -10.23
C LEU A 142 -4.46 -12.79 -8.74
N MET A 143 -3.18 -12.77 -8.35
CA MET A 143 -2.77 -12.84 -6.95
C MET A 143 -3.37 -11.69 -6.14
N ILE A 144 -3.37 -10.46 -6.67
CA ILE A 144 -3.84 -9.28 -5.94
C ILE A 144 -5.35 -9.07 -6.12
N THR A 145 -5.89 -9.16 -7.32
CA THR A 145 -7.30 -8.82 -7.57
C THR A 145 -8.29 -9.89 -7.10
N GLY A 146 -7.86 -11.16 -7.06
CA GLY A 146 -8.69 -12.30 -6.67
C GLY A 146 -8.15 -13.10 -5.50
N SER A 147 -7.05 -12.66 -4.88
CA SER A 147 -6.32 -13.41 -3.85
C SER A 147 -5.90 -14.81 -4.33
N ASP A 148 -5.57 -15.01 -5.61
CA ASP A 148 -5.37 -16.34 -6.18
C ASP A 148 -4.17 -17.06 -5.55
N ASN A 149 -4.44 -18.15 -4.82
CA ASN A 149 -3.42 -18.91 -4.11
C ASN A 149 -2.50 -19.71 -5.05
N THR A 150 -3.02 -20.15 -6.20
CA THR A 150 -2.22 -20.85 -7.23
C THR A 150 -1.26 -19.86 -7.87
N ALA A 151 -1.73 -18.66 -8.21
CA ALA A 151 -0.88 -17.59 -8.74
C ALA A 151 0.22 -17.20 -7.73
N THR A 152 -0.15 -17.07 -6.46
CA THR A 152 0.79 -16.79 -5.36
C THR A 152 1.88 -17.84 -5.29
N ASN A 153 1.52 -19.12 -5.25
CA ASN A 153 2.50 -20.20 -5.14
C ASN A 153 3.40 -20.31 -6.39
N MET A 154 2.87 -20.05 -7.58
CA MET A 154 3.67 -19.99 -8.80
C MET A 154 4.68 -18.83 -8.78
N LEU A 155 4.31 -17.66 -8.25
CA LEU A 155 5.24 -16.55 -8.07
C LEU A 155 6.32 -16.86 -7.02
N ILE A 156 5.95 -17.56 -5.93
CA ILE A 156 6.92 -18.06 -4.94
C ILE A 156 7.90 -19.03 -5.60
N ASP A 157 7.44 -19.93 -6.47
CA ASP A 157 8.30 -20.88 -7.17
C ASP A 157 9.25 -20.21 -8.18
N LEU A 158 8.80 -19.13 -8.82
CA LEU A 158 9.62 -18.38 -9.78
C LEU A 158 10.71 -17.53 -9.11
N LEU A 159 10.44 -17.00 -7.91
CA LEU A 159 11.33 -16.07 -7.21
C LEU A 159 12.18 -16.74 -6.13
N GLY A 160 11.64 -17.76 -5.46
CA GLY A 160 12.25 -18.42 -4.32
C GLY A 160 12.05 -17.67 -3.00
N PHE A 161 11.97 -18.41 -1.89
CA PHE A 161 11.81 -17.84 -0.55
C PHE A 161 12.95 -16.89 -0.15
N ASP A 162 14.19 -17.22 -0.52
CA ASP A 162 15.37 -16.43 -0.14
C ASP A 162 15.33 -15.04 -0.76
N TYR A 163 15.04 -14.94 -2.07
CA TYR A 163 14.91 -13.66 -2.75
C TYR A 163 13.76 -12.83 -2.15
N LEU A 164 12.60 -13.46 -1.92
CA LEU A 164 11.43 -12.78 -1.35
C LEU A 164 11.72 -12.21 0.03
N ASN A 165 12.24 -13.02 0.96
CA ASN A 165 12.55 -12.55 2.32
C ASN A 165 13.69 -11.52 2.32
N THR A 166 14.72 -11.71 1.50
CA THR A 166 15.81 -10.71 1.34
C THR A 166 15.26 -9.38 0.86
N TYR A 167 14.34 -9.41 -0.11
CA TYR A 167 13.69 -8.21 -0.62
C TYR A 167 12.83 -7.53 0.46
N PHE A 168 12.07 -8.29 1.25
CA PHE A 168 11.26 -7.73 2.34
C PHE A 168 12.14 -6.96 3.33
N THR A 169 13.27 -7.53 3.75
CA THR A 169 14.23 -6.85 4.62
C THR A 169 14.85 -5.63 3.94
N LYS A 170 15.24 -5.73 2.65
CA LYS A 170 15.85 -4.64 1.87
C LYS A 170 14.97 -3.39 1.83
N ILE A 171 13.66 -3.54 1.74
CA ILE A 171 12.72 -2.39 1.66
C ILE A 171 12.21 -1.93 3.04
N GLY A 172 12.73 -2.52 4.13
CA GLY A 172 12.46 -2.10 5.50
C GLY A 172 11.32 -2.84 6.20
N LEU A 173 10.84 -3.97 5.67
CA LEU A 173 9.87 -4.82 6.36
C LEU A 173 10.63 -5.71 7.36
N LYS A 174 10.63 -5.31 8.63
CA LYS A 174 11.50 -5.90 9.66
C LYS A 174 10.92 -7.18 10.25
N SER A 175 9.61 -7.35 10.16
CA SER A 175 8.87 -8.42 10.83
C SER A 175 8.15 -9.35 9.85
N THR A 176 8.00 -8.93 8.59
CA THR A 176 7.36 -9.69 7.54
C THR A 176 8.24 -10.84 7.08
N ASN A 177 7.69 -12.05 7.08
CA ASN A 177 8.36 -13.23 6.54
C ASN A 177 7.42 -14.03 5.64
N LEU A 178 8.04 -14.80 4.76
CA LEU A 178 7.40 -15.85 4.00
C LEU A 178 8.15 -17.16 4.27
N SER A 179 7.52 -18.07 4.98
CA SER A 179 8.10 -19.36 5.42
C SER A 179 7.32 -20.58 4.93
N ARG A 180 6.14 -20.38 4.34
CA ARG A 180 5.36 -21.45 3.70
C ARG A 180 4.54 -20.94 2.51
N LYS A 181 4.18 -21.87 1.63
CA LYS A 181 3.24 -21.62 0.53
C LYS A 181 1.81 -21.44 1.05
N MET A 182 0.96 -20.88 0.19
CA MET A 182 -0.49 -20.80 0.44
C MET A 182 -1.09 -22.22 0.51
N MET A 183 -2.00 -22.42 1.47
CA MET A 183 -2.66 -23.69 1.78
C MET A 183 -1.76 -24.85 2.22
N ASP A 184 -0.49 -24.58 2.53
CA ASP A 184 0.39 -25.54 3.16
C ASP A 184 0.06 -25.71 4.66
N PHE A 185 -0.99 -26.48 4.93
CA PHE A 185 -1.46 -26.72 6.29
C PHE A 185 -0.57 -27.65 7.09
N ASP A 186 0.26 -28.47 6.43
CA ASP A 186 1.15 -29.41 7.11
C ASP A 186 2.31 -28.66 7.78
N HIS A 187 2.92 -27.70 7.09
CA HIS A 187 3.89 -26.79 7.71
C HIS A 187 3.23 -25.91 8.77
N ARG A 188 2.01 -25.42 8.52
CA ARG A 188 1.27 -24.62 9.51
C ARG A 188 1.02 -25.37 10.81
N LYS A 189 0.63 -26.65 10.76
CA LYS A 189 0.45 -27.51 11.94
C LYS A 189 1.75 -27.71 12.73
N LYS A 190 2.90 -27.59 12.07
CA LYS A 190 4.24 -27.64 12.69
C LYS A 190 4.71 -26.27 13.20
N GLY A 191 3.85 -25.25 13.21
CA GLY A 191 4.17 -23.90 13.69
C GLY A 191 4.91 -23.03 12.67
N VAL A 192 5.07 -23.47 11.42
CA VAL A 192 5.66 -22.65 10.35
C VAL A 192 4.58 -21.75 9.77
N GLU A 193 4.72 -20.44 9.88
CA GLU A 193 3.70 -19.48 9.47
C GLU A 193 4.31 -18.22 8.85
N ASN A 194 3.54 -17.58 7.97
CA ASN A 194 3.87 -16.27 7.40
C ASN A 194 3.32 -15.19 8.32
N TYR A 195 4.18 -14.29 8.79
CA TYR A 195 3.80 -13.19 9.68
C TYR A 195 4.01 -11.85 9.01
N SER A 196 3.31 -10.85 9.52
CA SER A 196 3.54 -9.42 9.25
C SER A 196 3.13 -8.60 10.47
N THR A 197 3.43 -7.31 10.43
CA THR A 197 2.94 -6.32 11.39
C THR A 197 2.13 -5.25 10.64
N ALA A 198 1.34 -4.46 11.37
CA ALA A 198 0.65 -3.31 10.79
C ALA A 198 1.63 -2.21 10.37
N ASP A 199 2.75 -2.07 11.09
CA ASP A 199 3.83 -1.13 10.78
C ASP A 199 4.54 -1.49 9.46
N ASP A 200 4.90 -2.75 9.22
CA ASP A 200 5.53 -3.17 7.96
C ASP A 200 4.61 -2.88 6.77
N MET A 201 3.31 -3.20 6.90
CA MET A 201 2.34 -2.95 5.84
C MET A 201 2.08 -1.46 5.61
N SER A 202 2.07 -0.64 6.66
CA SER A 202 1.92 0.81 6.51
C SER A 202 3.11 1.42 5.79
N ILE A 203 4.35 1.00 6.12
CA ILE A 203 5.57 1.41 5.43
C ILE A 203 5.49 1.03 3.95
N LEU A 204 5.09 -0.20 3.64
CA LEU A 204 5.00 -0.69 2.27
C LEU A 204 4.01 0.13 1.42
N LEU A 205 2.81 0.37 1.96
CA LEU A 205 1.76 1.12 1.28
C LEU A 205 2.11 2.61 1.14
N GLU A 206 2.74 3.21 2.15
CA GLU A 206 3.22 4.58 2.06
C GLU A 206 4.29 4.73 0.98
N LYS A 207 5.25 3.80 0.92
CA LYS A 207 6.31 3.78 -0.11
C LYS A 207 5.75 3.68 -1.52
N LEU A 208 4.70 2.88 -1.71
CA LEU A 208 3.99 2.81 -2.98
C LEU A 208 3.30 4.14 -3.31
N TYR A 209 2.56 4.70 -2.36
CA TYR A 209 1.83 5.96 -2.56
C TYR A 209 2.79 7.11 -2.91
N ARG A 210 3.96 7.17 -2.26
CA ARG A 210 4.99 8.18 -2.49
C ARG A 210 5.87 7.88 -3.72
N ASN A 211 5.62 6.78 -4.43
CA ASN A 211 6.41 6.36 -5.60
C ASN A 211 7.92 6.21 -5.29
N GLU A 212 8.26 5.63 -4.13
CA GLU A 212 9.65 5.52 -3.66
C GLU A 212 10.37 4.25 -4.12
N LEU A 213 9.64 3.24 -4.57
CA LEU A 213 10.20 1.90 -4.84
C LEU A 213 10.37 1.59 -6.31
N PHE A 214 9.54 2.16 -7.17
CA PHE A 214 9.49 1.82 -8.58
C PHE A 214 9.44 3.08 -9.45
N ASN A 215 9.54 2.90 -10.77
CA ASN A 215 9.19 3.97 -11.70
C ASN A 215 7.67 4.20 -11.72
N GLU A 216 7.26 5.33 -12.31
CA GLU A 216 5.85 5.75 -12.33
C GLU A 216 4.90 4.71 -12.96
N GLU A 217 5.36 4.01 -14.01
CA GLU A 217 4.55 3.02 -14.70
C GLU A 217 4.23 1.81 -13.80
N ILE A 218 5.24 1.25 -13.15
CA ILE A 218 5.07 0.12 -12.23
C ILE A 218 4.25 0.54 -11.02
N THR A 219 4.50 1.72 -10.46
CA THR A 219 3.71 2.25 -9.33
C THR A 219 2.23 2.38 -9.71
N LYS A 220 1.92 2.89 -10.92
CA LYS A 220 0.54 2.94 -11.43
C LYS A 220 -0.06 1.54 -11.57
N GLN A 221 0.71 0.56 -12.05
CA GLN A 221 0.24 -0.83 -12.18
C GLN A 221 -0.07 -1.45 -10.80
N CYS A 222 0.84 -1.35 -9.83
CA CYS A 222 0.61 -1.79 -8.45
C CYS A 222 -0.66 -1.17 -7.85
N MET A 223 -0.83 0.16 -8.00
CA MET A 223 -2.00 0.88 -7.53
C MET A 223 -3.28 0.43 -8.24
N ALA A 224 -3.22 0.17 -9.54
CA ALA A 224 -4.36 -0.32 -10.31
C ALA A 224 -4.80 -1.71 -9.84
N PHE A 225 -3.86 -2.63 -9.60
CA PHE A 225 -4.17 -3.96 -9.08
C PHE A 225 -4.82 -3.91 -7.69
N LEU A 226 -4.27 -3.09 -6.78
CA LEU A 226 -4.86 -2.91 -5.44
C LEU A 226 -6.28 -2.31 -5.50
N LYS A 227 -6.52 -1.35 -6.40
CA LYS A 227 -7.85 -0.74 -6.61
C LYS A 227 -8.86 -1.71 -7.23
N ASN A 228 -8.39 -2.70 -7.99
CA ASN A 228 -9.22 -3.71 -8.65
C ASN A 228 -9.43 -4.97 -7.79
N GLN A 229 -9.10 -4.93 -6.50
CA GLN A 229 -9.41 -5.99 -5.56
C GLN A 229 -10.91 -6.27 -5.53
N ARG A 230 -11.29 -7.54 -5.67
CA ARG A 230 -12.69 -8.00 -5.71
C ARG A 230 -13.22 -8.44 -4.35
N HIS A 231 -12.33 -8.76 -3.40
CA HIS A 231 -12.70 -9.06 -2.02
C HIS A 231 -12.66 -7.78 -1.17
N ASN A 232 -13.83 -7.20 -0.90
CA ASN A 232 -13.99 -5.91 -0.19
C ASN A 232 -14.72 -6.05 1.17
N ASP A 233 -14.89 -7.27 1.65
CA ASP A 233 -15.55 -7.61 2.93
C ASP A 233 -14.56 -7.81 4.09
N ARG A 234 -13.25 -7.67 3.83
CA ARG A 234 -12.14 -7.90 4.76
C ARG A 234 -10.93 -7.03 4.38
N ILE A 235 -9.86 -7.07 5.19
CA ILE A 235 -8.60 -6.39 4.84
C ILE A 235 -8.13 -6.91 3.46
N PRO A 236 -8.00 -6.03 2.44
CA PRO A 236 -7.65 -6.42 1.08
C PRO A 236 -6.35 -7.21 1.00
N ALA A 237 -6.33 -8.29 0.21
CA ALA A 237 -5.13 -9.05 -0.08
C ALA A 237 -5.22 -9.80 -1.41
#